data_AF-A0A1Y2B440-F1
#
_entry.id   AF-A0A1Y2B440-F1
#
_cell.length_a   1.000
_cell.length_b   1.000
_cell.length_c   1.000
_cell.angle_alpha   90.00
_cell.angle_beta   90.00
_cell.angle_gamma   90.00
#
_symmetry.space_group_name_H-M   'P 1'
#
loop_
_entity.id
_entity.type
_entity.pdbx_description
1 polymer ?
#
loop_
_entity_poly.entity_id
_entity_poly.type
_entity_poly.pdbx_seq_one_letter_code
_entity_poly.pdbx_strand_id
1 'polypeptide(L)'
;QTLLLTSTRIHSLFVEVTKRLPTHGGLDIFRTTRNHISKSETPSQDPIYTANLFFPLRREVSDYLDAREDRRLLFEKLNEGKILGDSKVKEADDRIDTMGSSTLLWRRSKQPITLKRKSKTASQIRCGVVDEKIPQRYCETRNIAVKLEMVPQVNSEKGLDLLPPFGLLETMCHLDENSWFGQGFGGGAAGWMLEGLEILRPSESDDIKCDLWLDTPLFFISRWDTTNPYQLHQDALNTFLVYSLFNLSTASTQPILLDQRKADGPYTAAWSHIFTNSRRLVDIRQLSEAAKKQLQGWKGKSSPNLCLSRAIWGIHGGISPMARGANKPNECSNAPLSFAFREFMLDRAKYWATTTRGFGGIGDVMGGNNNWLPLPVQSRKYGVLFEEKVREMVESALGETNEKVRLEKLEAANALSTRTIVVTYAIRKSATRHGALEENGAFGTQLHGADGEELKPPAESVAGTEPILRRLVENEKDLISSIKRIVKEWRKTVEESEDGKTSVEVEFRAVDFASISFDDQIAIAHGTDLFVGPHGAAFAYTTYLRRMPFAGVLELKPPERGIGNHQFQNMAKRYGNKYMFVPIGHGVESKHLSKITRSLRLLLTAIYKARLGDTKDIVPIVVDDDDMPKIYR
;
A
#
# COMPACT_ATOMS: atom_id res chain seq x y z
N GLN A 1 15.49 -6.78 46.78
CA GLN A 1 15.93 -8.16 46.44
C GLN A 1 14.88 -9.15 46.97
N THR A 2 14.76 -10.30 46.32
CA THR A 2 14.14 -11.58 46.74
C THR A 2 13.09 -11.58 47.87
N LEU A 3 11.88 -12.03 47.55
CA LEU A 3 11.01 -12.80 48.46
C LEU A 3 10.15 -13.79 47.63
N LEU A 4 9.78 -14.93 48.23
CA LEU A 4 9.28 -16.12 47.52
C LEU A 4 8.43 -16.97 48.50
N LEU A 5 7.49 -17.77 47.98
CA LEU A 5 6.54 -18.67 48.69
C LEU A 5 5.36 -17.93 49.35
N THR A 6 4.15 -18.49 49.48
CA THR A 6 3.78 -19.91 49.71
C THR A 6 2.61 -20.48 48.86
N SER A 7 2.39 -21.80 48.99
CA SER A 7 1.39 -22.69 48.34
C SER A 7 -0.04 -22.52 48.96
N THR A 8 -1.18 -23.06 48.49
CA THR A 8 -1.50 -24.50 48.25
C THR A 8 -2.94 -24.72 47.70
N ARG A 9 -3.20 -25.96 47.19
CA ARG A 9 -4.49 -26.67 46.86
C ARG A 9 -4.88 -26.67 45.36
N ILE A 10 -5.29 -27.72 44.63
CA ILE A 10 -5.53 -29.21 44.76
C ILE A 10 -6.99 -29.63 44.43
N HIS A 11 -7.14 -30.68 43.58
CA HIS A 11 -8.37 -31.37 43.10
C HIS A 11 -9.27 -30.55 42.12
N SER A 12 -10.00 -31.08 41.14
CA SER A 12 -10.20 -32.44 40.53
C SER A 12 -11.03 -32.29 39.21
N LEU A 13 -11.34 -33.25 38.30
CA LEU A 13 -11.20 -34.73 38.24
C LEU A 13 -11.03 -35.24 36.76
N PHE A 14 -11.83 -36.21 36.28
CA PHE A 14 -11.79 -36.96 34.98
C PHE A 14 -13.12 -36.76 34.20
N VAL A 15 -13.35 -37.02 32.88
CA VAL A 15 -12.87 -37.95 31.80
C VAL A 15 -13.77 -39.18 31.54
N GLU A 16 -14.10 -39.39 30.24
CA GLU A 16 -14.71 -40.54 29.52
C GLU A 16 -16.02 -41.23 29.96
N VAL A 17 -16.96 -41.36 29.00
CA VAL A 17 -17.69 -42.61 28.69
C VAL A 17 -17.90 -42.73 27.17
N THR A 18 -17.72 -43.92 26.59
CA THR A 18 -18.12 -44.26 25.21
C THR A 18 -18.98 -45.53 25.17
N LYS A 19 -20.05 -45.57 24.35
CA LYS A 19 -20.50 -46.76 23.54
C LYS A 19 -21.88 -46.63 22.83
N ARG A 20 -21.94 -47.36 21.70
CA ARG A 20 -23.11 -48.02 21.04
C ARG A 20 -24.12 -47.21 20.17
N LEU A 21 -23.93 -47.42 18.86
CA LEU A 21 -24.91 -47.72 17.78
C LEU A 21 -26.16 -48.54 18.22
N PRO A 22 -27.31 -48.55 17.46
CA PRO A 22 -27.35 -48.87 16.03
C PRO A 22 -28.38 -48.15 15.12
N THR A 23 -28.53 -48.71 13.91
CA THR A 23 -29.11 -48.21 12.65
C THR A 23 -30.64 -48.32 12.49
N HIS A 24 -31.14 -47.56 11.49
CA HIS A 24 -32.39 -47.65 10.67
C HIS A 24 -33.21 -46.35 10.72
N GLY A 25 -33.90 -45.91 9.66
CA GLY A 25 -33.99 -46.41 8.28
C GLY A 25 -35.20 -45.81 7.52
N GLY A 26 -35.12 -45.68 6.19
CA GLY A 26 -36.17 -45.08 5.33
C GLY A 26 -35.83 -43.65 4.87
N LEU A 27 -36.13 -43.18 3.66
CA LEU A 27 -37.33 -43.27 2.79
C LEU A 27 -38.57 -42.52 3.34
N ASP A 28 -39.29 -41.69 2.56
CA ASP A 28 -38.95 -41.09 1.24
C ASP A 28 -39.93 -39.96 0.83
N ILE A 29 -39.58 -39.17 -0.20
CA ILE A 29 -40.48 -38.61 -1.24
C ILE A 29 -41.58 -37.54 -0.91
N PHE A 30 -41.94 -36.76 -1.97
CA PHE A 30 -42.96 -35.68 -2.15
C PHE A 30 -43.03 -34.54 -1.10
N ARG A 31 -42.73 -33.24 -1.33
CA ARG A 31 -42.88 -32.28 -2.47
C ARG A 31 -44.28 -31.64 -2.56
N THR A 32 -44.33 -30.31 -2.72
CA THR A 32 -45.48 -29.45 -3.13
C THR A 32 -46.69 -29.34 -2.15
N THR A 33 -47.44 -28.24 -2.00
CA THR A 33 -47.45 -26.92 -2.72
C THR A 33 -48.00 -25.75 -1.87
N ARG A 34 -47.46 -24.54 -2.10
CA ARG A 34 -48.11 -23.20 -2.27
C ARG A 34 -49.43 -22.80 -1.57
N ASN A 35 -49.41 -21.52 -1.12
CA ASN A 35 -50.50 -20.50 -1.18
C ASN A 35 -51.71 -20.68 -0.24
N HIS A 36 -52.47 -19.65 0.19
CA HIS A 36 -52.36 -18.17 0.22
C HIS A 36 -53.43 -17.64 1.24
N ILE A 37 -53.60 -16.30 1.37
CA ILE A 37 -54.79 -15.59 1.95
C ILE A 37 -54.90 -15.62 3.51
N SER A 38 -55.29 -14.56 4.26
CA SER A 38 -55.12 -13.08 4.12
C SER A 38 -55.58 -12.30 5.39
N LYS A 39 -55.01 -11.08 5.60
CA LYS A 39 -55.66 -9.83 6.09
C LYS A 39 -56.17 -9.66 7.55
N SER A 40 -56.44 -8.38 7.87
CA SER A 40 -56.95 -7.72 9.11
C SER A 40 -55.97 -7.68 10.31
N GLU A 41 -55.67 -6.56 10.99
CA GLU A 41 -56.36 -5.27 11.33
C GLU A 41 -57.38 -5.38 12.49
N THR A 42 -57.42 -4.53 13.53
CA THR A 42 -56.47 -3.48 14.01
C THR A 42 -56.27 -3.47 15.57
N PRO A 43 -56.65 -2.48 16.42
CA PRO A 43 -55.63 -1.80 17.26
C PRO A 43 -55.89 -1.69 18.79
N SER A 44 -54.80 -1.48 19.57
CA SER A 44 -54.79 -0.87 20.92
C SER A 44 -53.39 -0.28 21.18
N GLN A 45 -53.24 1.05 21.29
CA GLN A 45 -53.27 1.87 22.51
C GLN A 45 -52.04 1.72 23.43
N ASP A 46 -51.32 2.84 23.62
CA ASP A 46 -50.17 2.99 24.53
C ASP A 46 -50.57 2.89 26.02
N PRO A 47 -49.58 2.77 26.93
CA PRO A 47 -49.22 3.99 27.65
C PRO A 47 -47.71 4.30 27.73
N ILE A 48 -47.44 5.59 27.89
CA ILE A 48 -46.11 6.22 28.06
C ILE A 48 -45.52 5.90 29.45
N TYR A 49 -44.23 5.57 29.57
CA TYR A 49 -43.25 6.36 30.37
C TYR A 49 -41.79 5.85 30.35
N THR A 50 -40.88 6.81 30.60
CA THR A 50 -39.46 6.69 31.02
C THR A 50 -38.48 5.93 30.13
N ALA A 51 -37.56 6.69 29.54
CA ALA A 51 -36.38 6.18 28.84
C ALA A 51 -35.33 5.56 29.78
N ASN A 52 -34.51 4.66 29.24
CA ASN A 52 -33.14 4.42 29.67
C ASN A 52 -32.26 4.28 28.43
N LEU A 53 -31.17 5.06 28.34
CA LEU A 53 -30.24 4.97 27.22
C LEU A 53 -29.30 3.77 27.42
N PHE A 54 -29.34 2.81 26.51
CA PHE A 54 -28.25 1.86 26.27
C PHE A 54 -27.90 1.87 24.78
N PHE A 55 -26.72 2.41 24.46
CA PHE A 55 -26.20 2.45 23.09
C PHE A 55 -25.86 1.05 22.58
N PRO A 56 -26.23 0.69 21.33
CA PRO A 56 -25.98 -0.64 20.77
C PRO A 56 -24.54 -0.77 20.23
N LEU A 57 -23.57 -0.82 21.15
CA LEU A 57 -22.12 -1.05 20.91
C LEU A 57 -21.78 -2.45 20.31
N ARG A 58 -22.75 -3.13 19.69
CA ARG A 58 -22.64 -4.50 19.15
C ARG A 58 -22.67 -4.60 17.62
N ARG A 59 -22.86 -3.50 16.87
CA ARG A 59 -22.79 -3.56 15.39
C ARG A 59 -21.38 -3.37 14.84
N GLU A 60 -20.62 -2.41 15.34
CA GLU A 60 -19.28 -2.08 14.80
C GLU A 60 -18.24 -3.22 14.98
N VAL A 61 -18.48 -4.14 15.92
CA VAL A 61 -17.68 -5.36 16.10
C VAL A 61 -17.94 -6.40 14.99
N SER A 62 -19.13 -6.38 14.35
CA SER A 62 -19.45 -7.24 13.21
C SER A 62 -18.60 -6.85 12.01
N ASP A 63 -18.69 -5.58 11.60
CA ASP A 63 -17.94 -5.00 10.48
C ASP A 63 -16.40 -5.12 10.67
N TYR A 64 -15.93 -5.15 11.92
CA TYR A 64 -14.51 -5.36 12.26
C TYR A 64 -14.06 -6.82 12.13
N LEU A 65 -14.93 -7.78 12.47
CA LEU A 65 -14.69 -9.20 12.17
C LEU A 65 -14.74 -9.42 10.66
N ASP A 66 -15.75 -8.88 9.98
CA ASP A 66 -15.88 -8.91 8.51
C ASP A 66 -14.62 -8.34 7.83
N ALA A 67 -14.05 -7.23 8.27
CA ALA A 67 -12.82 -6.70 7.64
C ALA A 67 -11.57 -7.62 7.77
N ARG A 68 -11.52 -8.46 8.81
CA ARG A 68 -10.41 -9.40 9.07
C ARG A 68 -10.69 -10.78 8.47
N GLU A 69 -11.95 -11.19 8.43
CA GLU A 69 -12.44 -12.40 7.78
C GLU A 69 -12.58 -12.21 6.27
N ASP A 70 -12.82 -11.00 5.74
CA ASP A 70 -12.64 -10.63 4.32
C ASP A 70 -11.17 -10.66 3.94
N ARG A 71 -10.26 -10.22 4.84
CA ARG A 71 -8.82 -10.38 4.58
C ARG A 71 -8.49 -11.88 4.48
N ARG A 72 -9.06 -12.74 5.34
CA ARG A 72 -8.94 -14.21 5.24
C ARG A 72 -9.61 -14.78 3.98
N LEU A 73 -10.83 -14.39 3.65
CA LEU A 73 -11.62 -14.86 2.51
C LEU A 73 -11.06 -14.39 1.17
N LEU A 74 -10.41 -13.22 1.12
CA LEU A 74 -9.64 -12.75 -0.02
C LEU A 74 -8.37 -13.58 -0.19
N PHE A 75 -7.64 -13.88 0.91
CA PHE A 75 -6.53 -14.83 0.86
C PHE A 75 -6.99 -16.24 0.48
N GLU A 76 -8.11 -16.73 0.99
CA GLU A 76 -8.68 -18.05 0.67
C GLU A 76 -9.09 -18.10 -0.81
N LYS A 77 -9.82 -17.10 -1.33
CA LYS A 77 -10.19 -17.02 -2.76
C LYS A 77 -9.00 -16.79 -3.70
N LEU A 78 -7.95 -16.12 -3.26
CA LEU A 78 -6.69 -16.02 -4.02
C LEU A 78 -5.94 -17.37 -4.04
N ASN A 79 -6.01 -18.16 -2.97
CA ASN A 79 -5.41 -19.50 -2.91
C ASN A 79 -6.27 -20.60 -3.58
N GLU A 80 -7.59 -20.43 -3.64
CA GLU A 80 -8.52 -21.20 -4.49
C GLU A 80 -8.12 -21.11 -5.98
N GLY A 81 -7.36 -20.08 -6.36
CA GLY A 81 -6.56 -19.97 -7.59
C GLY A 81 -5.43 -20.99 -7.72
N LYS A 82 -5.68 -22.26 -7.40
CA LYS A 82 -4.83 -23.44 -7.62
C LYS A 82 -3.38 -23.35 -7.13
N ILE A 83 -3.13 -22.81 -5.95
CA ILE A 83 -1.82 -22.98 -5.27
C ILE A 83 -1.84 -24.23 -4.38
N LEU A 84 -1.69 -25.41 -5.00
CA LEU A 84 -1.42 -26.66 -4.27
C LEU A 84 0.00 -26.64 -3.68
N GLY A 85 0.13 -26.93 -2.38
CA GLY A 85 1.44 -27.23 -1.75
C GLY A 85 1.56 -26.94 -0.24
N ASP A 86 1.57 -28.02 0.56
CA ASP A 86 2.10 -28.17 1.93
C ASP A 86 1.76 -27.16 3.04
N SER A 87 0.95 -27.63 4.00
CA SER A 87 0.72 -27.00 5.31
C SER A 87 1.97 -26.94 6.22
N LYS A 88 3.06 -27.64 5.88
CA LYS A 88 4.29 -27.74 6.68
C LYS A 88 5.26 -26.55 6.54
N VAL A 89 4.90 -25.53 5.77
CA VAL A 89 5.74 -24.32 5.60
C VAL A 89 5.64 -23.37 6.81
N LYS A 90 4.44 -23.23 7.41
CA LYS A 90 4.19 -22.28 8.51
C LYS A 90 5.14 -22.45 9.70
N GLU A 91 5.38 -23.69 10.11
CA GLU A 91 6.20 -24.06 11.29
C GLU A 91 7.68 -23.63 11.19
N ALA A 92 8.13 -23.21 10.00
CA ALA A 92 9.45 -22.63 9.76
C ALA A 92 9.42 -21.09 9.75
N ASP A 93 8.41 -20.48 9.13
CA ASP A 93 8.26 -19.01 9.08
C ASP A 93 7.97 -18.41 10.47
N ASP A 94 7.16 -19.10 11.30
CA ASP A 94 6.76 -18.65 12.65
C ASP A 94 7.97 -18.41 13.60
N ARG A 95 9.15 -18.97 13.29
CA ARG A 95 10.39 -18.71 14.07
C ARG A 95 11.06 -17.40 13.68
N ILE A 96 10.90 -16.95 12.44
CA ILE A 96 11.62 -15.80 11.89
C ILE A 96 11.03 -14.49 12.41
N ASP A 97 9.72 -14.40 12.61
CA ASP A 97 9.06 -13.20 13.17
C ASP A 97 9.53 -12.85 14.60
N THR A 98 10.19 -13.77 15.33
CA THR A 98 10.83 -13.47 16.63
C THR A 98 12.22 -12.84 16.51
N MET A 99 12.84 -12.86 15.33
CA MET A 99 14.16 -12.30 15.10
C MET A 99 14.05 -10.96 14.36
N GLY A 100 14.24 -9.86 15.10
CA GLY A 100 14.50 -8.52 14.54
C GLY A 100 15.87 -8.41 13.84
N SER A 101 16.28 -9.43 13.09
CA SER A 101 17.53 -9.51 12.35
C SER A 101 17.47 -8.61 11.13
N SER A 102 17.92 -7.35 11.29
CA SER A 102 18.15 -6.44 10.17
C SER A 102 19.25 -6.93 9.20
N THR A 103 19.99 -7.97 9.57
CA THR A 103 21.06 -8.60 8.78
C THR A 103 20.59 -9.75 7.89
N LEU A 104 21.12 -9.77 6.66
CA LEU A 104 21.03 -10.88 5.71
C LEU A 104 21.65 -12.17 6.27
N LEU A 105 20.96 -13.30 6.09
CA LEU A 105 21.35 -14.60 6.62
C LEU A 105 22.23 -15.38 5.62
N TRP A 106 23.53 -15.11 5.68
CA TRP A 106 24.54 -15.77 4.85
C TRP A 106 25.00 -17.11 5.44
N ARG A 107 25.16 -18.13 4.59
CA ARG A 107 25.76 -19.43 4.94
C ARG A 107 26.84 -19.80 3.92
N ARG A 108 28.12 -19.79 4.33
CA ARG A 108 29.17 -20.49 3.57
C ARG A 108 28.83 -21.99 3.56
N SER A 109 28.77 -22.59 2.37
CA SER A 109 28.34 -23.99 2.21
C SER A 109 29.30 -24.76 1.31
N LYS A 110 29.22 -26.09 1.40
CA LYS A 110 29.75 -27.03 0.41
C LYS A 110 28.64 -27.88 -0.22
N GLN A 111 27.38 -27.59 0.11
CA GLN A 111 26.22 -28.30 -0.42
C GLN A 111 25.87 -27.74 -1.81
N PRO A 112 25.87 -28.59 -2.85
CA PRO A 112 25.34 -28.22 -4.15
C PRO A 112 23.80 -28.19 -4.17
N ILE A 113 23.25 -27.50 -5.16
CA ILE A 113 21.90 -27.73 -5.65
C ILE A 113 21.95 -29.03 -6.46
N THR A 114 21.08 -29.99 -6.17
CA THR A 114 21.15 -31.36 -6.73
C THR A 114 19.94 -31.65 -7.61
N LEU A 115 20.14 -32.27 -8.78
CA LEU A 115 19.07 -32.55 -9.75
C LEU A 115 17.93 -33.48 -9.27
N LYS A 116 18.13 -34.20 -8.15
CA LYS A 116 17.22 -35.27 -7.71
C LYS A 116 15.83 -34.73 -7.35
N ARG A 117 14.82 -35.02 -8.20
CA ARG A 117 13.39 -34.63 -8.16
C ARG A 117 12.61 -34.91 -6.85
N LYS A 118 13.25 -35.46 -5.81
CA LYS A 118 12.70 -35.68 -4.45
C LYS A 118 13.59 -35.10 -3.33
N SER A 119 14.66 -34.38 -3.67
CA SER A 119 15.53 -33.70 -2.70
C SER A 119 14.93 -32.37 -2.27
N LYS A 120 15.18 -31.96 -1.02
CA LYS A 120 14.88 -30.61 -0.52
C LYS A 120 15.74 -29.52 -1.18
N THR A 121 16.87 -29.91 -1.78
CA THR A 121 17.82 -29.02 -2.47
C THR A 121 17.60 -28.92 -3.99
N ALA A 122 16.57 -29.57 -4.54
CA ALA A 122 16.26 -29.45 -5.96
C ALA A 122 15.71 -28.05 -6.30
N SER A 123 16.08 -27.51 -7.47
CA SER A 123 15.52 -26.25 -7.97
C SER A 123 14.02 -26.35 -8.20
N GLN A 124 13.29 -25.30 -7.85
CA GLN A 124 11.84 -25.20 -8.05
C GLN A 124 11.47 -23.82 -8.60
N ILE A 125 10.48 -23.77 -9.49
CA ILE A 125 9.85 -22.54 -9.95
C ILE A 125 8.34 -22.69 -9.78
N ARG A 126 7.68 -21.69 -9.21
CA ARG A 126 6.23 -21.60 -9.00
C ARG A 126 5.77 -20.22 -9.44
N CYS A 127 4.83 -20.14 -10.37
CA CYS A 127 4.32 -18.88 -10.88
C CYS A 127 2.82 -18.73 -10.61
N GLY A 128 2.41 -17.55 -10.17
CA GLY A 128 1.02 -17.16 -9.93
C GLY A 128 0.55 -16.10 -10.93
N VAL A 129 -0.73 -16.18 -11.30
CA VAL A 129 -1.42 -15.23 -12.19
C VAL A 129 -2.60 -14.64 -11.41
N VAL A 130 -2.65 -13.31 -11.29
CA VAL A 130 -3.70 -12.58 -10.55
C VAL A 130 -4.94 -12.30 -11.42
N ASP A 131 -4.76 -12.29 -12.73
CA ASP A 131 -5.81 -12.00 -13.72
C ASP A 131 -5.43 -12.69 -15.02
N GLU A 132 -6.17 -13.73 -15.40
CA GLU A 132 -5.89 -14.59 -16.56
C GLU A 132 -5.85 -13.81 -17.90
N LYS A 133 -6.39 -12.59 -17.94
CA LYS A 133 -6.40 -11.73 -19.12
C LYS A 133 -5.11 -10.93 -19.30
N ILE A 134 -4.18 -11.03 -18.34
CA ILE A 134 -2.84 -10.45 -18.42
C ILE A 134 -1.85 -11.62 -18.50
N PRO A 135 -1.01 -11.73 -19.55
CA PRO A 135 -0.16 -12.91 -19.79
C PRO A 135 1.01 -13.07 -18.79
N GLN A 136 1.12 -12.16 -17.83
CA GLN A 136 2.32 -11.88 -17.04
C GLN A 136 2.24 -12.57 -15.69
N ARG A 137 3.40 -13.03 -15.22
CA ARG A 137 3.47 -14.03 -14.14
C ARG A 137 4.36 -13.50 -13.02
N TYR A 138 3.81 -13.45 -11.81
CA TYR A 138 4.62 -13.31 -10.61
C TYR A 138 5.23 -14.68 -10.31
N CYS A 139 6.53 -14.79 -10.10
CA CYS A 139 7.18 -16.09 -9.91
C CYS A 139 8.06 -16.13 -8.65
N GLU A 140 8.01 -17.26 -7.95
CA GLU A 140 8.95 -17.67 -6.92
C GLU A 140 9.85 -18.76 -7.49
N THR A 141 11.16 -18.62 -7.25
CA THR A 141 12.18 -19.63 -7.50
C THR A 141 12.83 -20.04 -6.19
N ARG A 142 13.21 -21.31 -6.06
CA ARG A 142 13.93 -21.87 -4.91
C ARG A 142 15.13 -22.67 -5.38
N ASN A 143 16.22 -22.64 -4.61
CA ASN A 143 17.47 -23.35 -4.91
C ASN A 143 17.98 -23.06 -6.34
N ILE A 144 18.26 -21.78 -6.62
CA ILE A 144 18.90 -21.31 -7.87
C ILE A 144 20.26 -20.67 -7.56
N ALA A 145 21.14 -20.53 -8.55
CA ALA A 145 22.40 -19.81 -8.42
C ALA A 145 22.45 -18.52 -9.24
N VAL A 146 23.27 -17.56 -8.80
CA VAL A 146 23.62 -16.32 -9.49
C VAL A 146 25.13 -16.26 -9.69
N LYS A 147 25.57 -16.10 -10.93
CA LYS A 147 26.99 -15.94 -11.32
C LYS A 147 27.45 -14.50 -10.99
N LEU A 148 28.29 -14.33 -9.96
CA LEU A 148 28.58 -13.02 -9.33
C LEU A 148 29.41 -12.03 -10.17
N GLU A 149 30.10 -12.51 -11.20
CA GLU A 149 30.81 -11.74 -12.21
C GLU A 149 29.89 -11.27 -13.35
N MET A 150 28.88 -12.07 -13.67
CA MET A 150 27.89 -11.75 -14.73
C MET A 150 26.84 -10.73 -14.27
N VAL A 151 26.80 -10.39 -12.98
CA VAL A 151 25.95 -9.31 -12.44
C VAL A 151 26.29 -7.98 -13.14
N PRO A 152 25.36 -7.38 -13.91
CA PRO A 152 25.67 -6.20 -14.71
C PRO A 152 26.07 -5.00 -13.84
N GLN A 153 27.08 -4.26 -14.30
CA GLN A 153 27.52 -3.02 -13.68
C GLN A 153 26.52 -1.88 -13.96
N VAL A 154 26.62 -0.77 -13.21
CA VAL A 154 25.86 0.44 -13.52
C VAL A 154 26.32 0.97 -14.87
N ASN A 155 25.42 1.08 -15.85
CA ASN A 155 25.68 1.82 -17.07
C ASN A 155 25.19 3.27 -16.93
N SER A 156 25.70 4.17 -17.77
CA SER A 156 25.30 5.58 -17.82
C SER A 156 24.09 5.83 -18.72
N GLU A 157 23.46 4.78 -19.23
CA GLU A 157 22.41 4.85 -20.23
C GLU A 157 21.01 5.03 -19.61
N LYS A 158 20.08 5.53 -20.42
CA LYS A 158 18.70 5.77 -20.01
C LYS A 158 17.84 4.54 -20.29
N GLY A 159 17.55 3.79 -19.25
CA GLY A 159 16.50 2.77 -19.24
C GLY A 159 16.03 2.50 -17.81
N LEU A 160 15.07 1.59 -17.68
CA LEU A 160 14.31 1.36 -16.45
C LEU A 160 14.77 0.05 -15.81
N ASP A 161 14.66 -1.03 -16.57
CA ASP A 161 15.07 -2.38 -16.21
C ASP A 161 16.58 -2.57 -16.45
N LEU A 162 17.30 -3.06 -15.45
CA LEU A 162 18.61 -3.70 -15.67
C LEU A 162 18.41 -4.89 -16.64
N LEU A 163 19.31 -5.09 -17.60
CA LEU A 163 19.28 -6.26 -18.51
C LEU A 163 20.38 -7.25 -18.12
N PRO A 164 20.09 -8.56 -17.96
CA PRO A 164 21.08 -9.57 -17.63
C PRO A 164 21.73 -10.16 -18.90
N PRO A 165 22.99 -10.62 -18.84
CA PRO A 165 23.45 -11.61 -19.81
C PRO A 165 22.71 -12.95 -19.59
N PHE A 166 22.39 -13.63 -20.68
CA PHE A 166 21.90 -15.02 -20.62
C PHE A 166 22.90 -15.91 -19.86
N GLY A 167 22.40 -16.78 -18.98
CA GLY A 167 23.23 -17.63 -18.13
C GLY A 167 23.64 -17.03 -16.80
N LEU A 168 23.26 -15.78 -16.48
CA LEU A 168 23.48 -15.18 -15.16
C LEU A 168 22.84 -16.00 -14.02
N LEU A 169 21.67 -16.60 -14.27
CA LEU A 169 20.93 -17.41 -13.33
C LEU A 169 20.97 -18.87 -13.76
N GLU A 170 21.28 -19.79 -12.83
CA GLU A 170 21.30 -21.23 -13.10
C GLU A 170 20.22 -21.97 -12.30
N THR A 171 19.56 -22.94 -12.95
CA THR A 171 18.56 -23.81 -12.34
C THR A 171 18.65 -25.25 -12.85
N MET A 172 18.24 -26.22 -12.03
CA MET A 172 18.17 -27.65 -12.36
C MET A 172 16.73 -28.17 -12.56
N CYS A 173 15.75 -27.30 -12.78
CA CYS A 173 14.33 -27.67 -12.88
C CYS A 173 13.89 -28.00 -14.32
N HIS A 174 13.04 -29.01 -14.49
CA HIS A 174 12.35 -29.26 -15.76
C HIS A 174 11.24 -28.22 -15.98
N LEU A 175 11.37 -27.40 -17.03
CA LEU A 175 10.32 -26.50 -17.52
C LEU A 175 9.80 -27.02 -18.87
N ASP A 176 8.52 -26.75 -19.18
CA ASP A 176 8.04 -26.87 -20.56
C ASP A 176 8.38 -25.57 -21.29
N GLU A 177 9.31 -25.65 -22.24
CA GLU A 177 9.78 -24.50 -23.03
C GLU A 177 8.62 -23.78 -23.75
N ASN A 178 7.57 -24.50 -24.16
CA ASN A 178 6.40 -23.90 -24.82
C ASN A 178 5.56 -23.06 -23.84
N SER A 179 5.24 -23.62 -22.66
CA SER A 179 4.56 -22.87 -21.60
C SER A 179 5.40 -21.74 -21.01
N TRP A 180 6.74 -21.83 -21.10
CA TRP A 180 7.68 -20.86 -20.55
C TRP A 180 7.91 -19.66 -21.47
N PHE A 181 8.30 -19.91 -22.74
CA PHE A 181 8.61 -18.85 -23.72
C PHE A 181 7.39 -18.43 -24.56
N GLY A 182 6.35 -19.27 -24.67
CA GLY A 182 5.20 -19.04 -25.55
C GLY A 182 4.16 -18.03 -25.05
N GLN A 183 4.30 -17.47 -23.83
CA GLN A 183 3.42 -16.43 -23.30
C GLN A 183 4.19 -15.37 -22.50
N GLY A 184 3.77 -14.11 -22.67
CA GLY A 184 4.54 -12.92 -22.27
C GLY A 184 4.69 -12.73 -20.76
N PHE A 185 5.79 -13.26 -20.21
CA PHE A 185 6.20 -13.25 -18.81
C PHE A 185 6.07 -11.89 -18.09
N GLY A 186 6.44 -10.81 -18.78
CA GLY A 186 6.41 -9.42 -18.29
C GLY A 186 7.78 -8.74 -18.37
N GLY A 187 7.78 -7.41 -18.33
CA GLY A 187 9.01 -6.63 -18.12
C GLY A 187 9.37 -6.54 -16.63
N GLY A 188 10.47 -5.87 -16.31
CA GLY A 188 11.01 -5.79 -14.96
C GLY A 188 11.67 -7.08 -14.50
N ALA A 189 11.68 -7.34 -13.19
CA ALA A 189 12.41 -8.45 -12.59
C ALA A 189 11.95 -9.84 -13.08
N ALA A 190 10.68 -9.98 -13.50
CA ALA A 190 10.16 -11.18 -14.15
C ALA A 190 10.76 -11.40 -15.56
N GLY A 191 11.01 -10.31 -16.31
CA GLY A 191 11.74 -10.33 -17.58
C GLY A 191 13.23 -10.60 -17.38
N TRP A 192 13.85 -9.98 -16.36
CA TRP A 192 15.23 -10.26 -15.95
C TRP A 192 15.43 -11.75 -15.60
N MET A 193 14.48 -12.35 -14.90
CA MET A 193 14.50 -13.80 -14.66
C MET A 193 14.33 -14.60 -15.96
N LEU A 194 13.44 -14.20 -16.87
CA LEU A 194 13.25 -14.91 -18.16
C LEU A 194 14.53 -14.88 -19.02
N GLU A 195 15.15 -13.71 -19.16
CA GLU A 195 16.27 -13.45 -20.07
C GLU A 195 17.61 -13.93 -19.49
N GLY A 196 17.78 -13.90 -18.17
CA GLY A 196 19.01 -14.32 -17.49
C GLY A 196 19.11 -15.81 -17.18
N LEU A 197 18.03 -16.59 -17.33
CA LEU A 197 17.95 -17.97 -16.83
C LEU A 197 18.45 -19.04 -17.83
N GLU A 198 19.49 -19.73 -17.42
CA GLU A 198 20.02 -20.96 -18.03
C GLU A 198 19.52 -22.18 -17.23
N ILE A 199 18.96 -23.14 -17.96
CA ILE A 199 18.40 -24.38 -17.41
C ILE A 199 19.39 -25.50 -17.75
N LEU A 200 20.23 -25.87 -16.77
CA LEU A 200 21.28 -26.86 -17.00
C LEU A 200 20.67 -28.26 -17.15
N ARG A 201 21.13 -29.01 -18.16
CA ARG A 201 20.54 -30.31 -18.48
C ARG A 201 21.11 -31.41 -17.55
N PRO A 202 20.29 -32.43 -17.20
CA PRO A 202 20.70 -33.58 -16.38
C PRO A 202 21.98 -34.32 -16.77
N SER A 203 22.45 -34.15 -18.00
CA SER A 203 23.58 -34.85 -18.60
C SER A 203 24.90 -34.08 -18.56
N GLU A 204 24.90 -32.82 -18.10
CA GLU A 204 26.05 -31.91 -18.20
C GLU A 204 26.71 -31.64 -16.84
N SER A 205 25.94 -31.63 -15.75
CA SER A 205 26.42 -31.89 -14.38
C SER A 205 25.31 -32.49 -13.50
N ASP A 206 25.68 -33.33 -12.53
CA ASP A 206 24.74 -33.85 -11.51
C ASP A 206 24.24 -32.76 -10.54
N ASP A 207 25.05 -31.69 -10.39
CA ASP A 207 25.00 -30.71 -9.30
C ASP A 207 25.42 -29.30 -9.79
N ILE A 208 24.74 -28.24 -9.32
CA ILE A 208 25.28 -26.87 -9.33
C ILE A 208 26.02 -26.64 -8.02
N LYS A 209 27.32 -26.38 -8.09
CA LYS A 209 28.12 -26.04 -6.91
C LYS A 209 27.81 -24.61 -6.44
N CYS A 210 27.53 -24.48 -5.15
CA CYS A 210 27.38 -23.20 -4.45
C CYS A 210 28.64 -22.87 -3.66
N ASP A 211 29.14 -21.64 -3.77
CA ASP A 211 30.25 -21.14 -2.94
C ASP A 211 29.74 -20.35 -1.72
N LEU A 212 28.61 -19.65 -1.88
CA LEU A 212 27.87 -18.96 -0.82
C LEU A 212 26.37 -19.26 -0.94
N TRP A 213 25.67 -19.39 0.18
CA TRP A 213 24.21 -19.38 0.23
C TRP A 213 23.69 -18.12 0.92
N LEU A 214 22.54 -17.64 0.46
CA LEU A 214 21.69 -16.72 1.21
C LEU A 214 20.36 -17.42 1.56
N ASP A 215 20.08 -17.51 2.86
CA ASP A 215 18.85 -18.11 3.39
C ASP A 215 17.70 -17.08 3.54
N THR A 216 17.99 -15.78 3.50
CA THR A 216 16.98 -14.71 3.49
C THR A 216 16.20 -14.69 2.18
N PRO A 217 14.84 -14.72 2.21
CA PRO A 217 14.01 -14.48 1.03
C PRO A 217 14.28 -13.12 0.37
N LEU A 218 14.62 -13.16 -0.92
CA LEU A 218 14.83 -11.96 -1.74
C LEU A 218 13.64 -11.69 -2.64
N PHE A 219 13.20 -10.43 -2.70
CA PHE A 219 12.19 -9.97 -3.67
C PHE A 219 12.81 -8.98 -4.65
N PHE A 220 12.96 -9.39 -5.90
CA PHE A 220 13.59 -8.61 -6.96
C PHE A 220 12.58 -7.70 -7.68
N ILE A 221 12.97 -6.44 -7.86
CA ILE A 221 12.12 -5.37 -8.39
C ILE A 221 12.89 -4.47 -9.34
N SER A 222 12.36 -4.23 -10.54
CA SER A 222 12.78 -3.11 -11.39
C SER A 222 11.72 -2.01 -11.29
N ARG A 223 12.11 -0.79 -10.91
CA ARG A 223 11.17 0.32 -10.66
C ARG A 223 10.92 1.10 -11.95
N TRP A 224 9.65 1.31 -12.34
CA TRP A 224 9.35 1.93 -13.65
C TRP A 224 9.82 3.39 -13.70
N ASP A 225 9.36 4.23 -12.77
CA ASP A 225 9.81 5.63 -12.69
C ASP A 225 9.94 6.06 -11.23
N THR A 226 11.20 6.01 -10.79
CA THR A 226 11.68 6.40 -9.47
C THR A 226 11.38 7.85 -9.04
N THR A 227 10.94 8.72 -9.97
CA THR A 227 10.60 10.14 -9.73
C THR A 227 9.10 10.41 -9.82
N ASN A 228 8.30 9.45 -10.25
CA ASN A 228 6.88 9.63 -10.54
C ASN A 228 6.00 8.87 -9.52
N PRO A 229 5.26 9.57 -8.65
CA PRO A 229 4.55 8.92 -7.56
C PRO A 229 3.46 7.96 -8.06
N TYR A 230 2.86 8.19 -9.23
CA TYR A 230 1.86 7.26 -9.77
C TYR A 230 2.49 5.93 -10.19
N GLN A 231 3.74 5.94 -10.67
CA GLN A 231 4.43 4.72 -11.11
C GLN A 231 5.02 3.97 -9.91
N LEU A 232 5.52 4.69 -8.89
CA LEU A 232 5.77 4.09 -7.56
C LEU A 232 4.55 3.33 -7.03
N HIS A 233 3.35 3.91 -7.11
CA HIS A 233 2.14 3.27 -6.57
C HIS A 233 1.70 2.05 -7.39
N GLN A 234 2.10 1.97 -8.67
CA GLN A 234 1.93 0.77 -9.49
C GLN A 234 2.91 -0.35 -9.09
N ASP A 235 4.20 -0.02 -8.93
CA ASP A 235 5.23 -0.94 -8.42
C ASP A 235 4.89 -1.44 -7.00
N ALA A 236 4.37 -0.54 -6.15
CA ALA A 236 3.93 -0.83 -4.79
C ALA A 236 2.72 -1.78 -4.73
N LEU A 237 1.71 -1.59 -5.60
CA LEU A 237 0.56 -2.49 -5.68
C LEU A 237 0.97 -3.88 -6.21
N ASN A 238 1.88 -3.93 -7.19
CA ASN A 238 2.46 -5.22 -7.64
C ASN A 238 3.22 -5.90 -6.50
N THR A 239 3.98 -5.14 -5.71
CA THR A 239 4.69 -5.66 -4.52
C THR A 239 3.72 -6.22 -3.48
N PHE A 240 2.64 -5.49 -3.15
CA PHE A 240 1.60 -5.96 -2.23
C PHE A 240 0.93 -7.26 -2.73
N LEU A 241 0.67 -7.37 -4.04
CA LEU A 241 0.17 -8.60 -4.65
C LEU A 241 1.18 -9.75 -4.51
N VAL A 242 2.47 -9.53 -4.80
CA VAL A 242 3.53 -10.54 -4.62
C VAL A 242 3.61 -11.03 -3.18
N TYR A 243 3.59 -10.12 -2.20
CA TYR A 243 3.63 -10.48 -0.78
C TYR A 243 2.40 -11.30 -0.37
N SER A 244 1.25 -10.99 -0.95
CA SER A 244 -0.01 -11.72 -0.73
C SER A 244 0.00 -13.11 -1.36
N LEU A 245 0.51 -13.27 -2.59
CA LEU A 245 0.54 -14.54 -3.34
C LEU A 245 1.52 -15.55 -2.75
N PHE A 246 2.68 -15.10 -2.30
CA PHE A 246 3.74 -15.98 -1.80
C PHE A 246 3.87 -15.99 -0.27
N ASN A 247 2.94 -15.37 0.45
CA ASN A 247 2.95 -15.26 1.92
C ASN A 247 4.31 -14.73 2.43
N LEU A 248 4.68 -13.52 2.00
CA LEU A 248 5.94 -12.88 2.37
C LEU A 248 5.73 -11.91 3.54
N SER A 249 6.54 -12.04 4.60
CA SER A 249 6.57 -11.08 5.72
C SER A 249 7.56 -9.96 5.45
N THR A 250 7.19 -8.73 5.80
CA THR A 250 8.12 -7.58 5.83
C THR A 250 9.23 -7.76 6.87
N ALA A 251 9.08 -8.65 7.85
CA ALA A 251 10.12 -8.98 8.82
C ALA A 251 11.23 -9.86 8.22
N SER A 252 10.88 -10.79 7.32
CA SER A 252 11.80 -11.81 6.79
C SER A 252 12.27 -11.57 5.35
N THR A 253 11.62 -10.68 4.60
CA THR A 253 11.89 -10.45 3.17
C THR A 253 12.72 -9.18 2.93
N GLN A 254 13.75 -9.28 2.07
CA GLN A 254 14.52 -8.13 1.60
C GLN A 254 14.20 -7.81 0.13
N PRO A 255 13.62 -6.63 -0.18
CA PRO A 255 13.60 -6.07 -1.51
C PRO A 255 15.01 -5.87 -2.07
N ILE A 256 15.25 -6.31 -3.30
CA ILE A 256 16.48 -6.08 -4.07
C ILE A 256 16.13 -5.35 -5.35
N LEU A 257 16.74 -4.19 -5.56
CA LEU A 257 16.50 -3.37 -6.73
C LEU A 257 17.35 -3.82 -7.94
N LEU A 258 16.68 -3.89 -9.09
CA LEU A 258 17.20 -4.18 -10.42
C LEU A 258 17.07 -2.95 -11.33
N ASP A 259 17.24 -1.75 -10.78
CA ASP A 259 17.25 -0.51 -11.55
C ASP A 259 18.53 -0.46 -12.40
N GLN A 260 18.41 -0.07 -13.67
CA GLN A 260 19.57 0.11 -14.56
C GLN A 260 20.58 1.13 -14.01
N ARG A 261 20.08 2.23 -13.44
CA ARG A 261 20.86 3.29 -12.77
C ARG A 261 21.11 2.98 -11.27
N LYS A 262 21.84 3.85 -10.56
CA LYS A 262 21.99 3.71 -9.09
C LYS A 262 20.61 3.77 -8.41
N ALA A 263 20.40 2.95 -7.38
CA ALA A 263 19.17 2.91 -6.61
C ALA A 263 18.96 4.21 -5.80
N ASP A 264 18.35 5.22 -6.42
CA ASP A 264 18.03 6.53 -5.83
C ASP A 264 16.57 6.97 -6.11
N GLY A 265 16.25 8.23 -5.81
CA GLY A 265 14.98 8.90 -6.08
C GLY A 265 14.17 9.19 -4.81
N PRO A 266 13.21 10.13 -4.86
CA PRO A 266 12.40 10.58 -3.70
C PRO A 266 11.62 9.48 -2.98
N TYR A 267 11.52 8.30 -3.58
CA TYR A 267 10.71 7.17 -3.12
C TYR A 267 11.51 5.96 -2.66
N THR A 268 12.85 6.04 -2.54
CA THR A 268 13.66 4.95 -1.96
C THR A 268 13.20 4.59 -0.55
N ALA A 269 12.79 5.58 0.25
CA ALA A 269 12.34 5.38 1.63
C ALA A 269 11.12 4.45 1.74
N ALA A 270 10.32 4.28 0.68
CA ALA A 270 9.28 3.25 0.63
C ALA A 270 9.89 1.85 0.61
N TRP A 271 10.91 1.64 -0.21
CA TRP A 271 11.54 0.33 -0.46
C TRP A 271 12.36 -0.16 0.74
N SER A 272 12.97 0.73 1.51
CA SER A 272 13.70 0.37 2.73
C SER A 272 12.81 0.20 3.97
N HIS A 273 11.60 0.77 3.99
CA HIS A 273 10.75 0.82 5.20
C HIS A 273 9.36 0.19 5.02
N ILE A 274 8.59 0.59 4.02
CA ILE A 274 7.23 0.04 3.83
C ILE A 274 7.31 -1.47 3.53
N PHE A 275 8.24 -1.91 2.70
CA PHE A 275 8.31 -3.29 2.23
C PHE A 275 9.28 -4.21 3.00
N THR A 276 10.07 -3.67 3.94
CA THR A 276 10.96 -4.48 4.81
C THR A 276 11.19 -3.83 6.18
N ASN A 277 11.50 -4.64 7.19
CA ASN A 277 11.93 -4.19 8.52
C ASN A 277 13.45 -3.92 8.61
N SER A 278 14.24 -4.28 7.60
CA SER A 278 15.71 -4.18 7.65
C SER A 278 16.24 -2.73 7.67
N ARG A 279 15.42 -1.77 7.21
CA ARG A 279 15.80 -0.38 6.87
C ARG A 279 16.82 -0.26 5.72
N ARG A 280 17.17 -1.35 5.05
CA ARG A 280 18.21 -1.38 4.01
C ARG A 280 17.62 -1.20 2.62
N LEU A 281 18.07 -0.17 1.92
CA LEU A 281 17.98 -0.08 0.47
C LEU A 281 19.16 -0.88 -0.12
N VAL A 282 18.85 -1.93 -0.88
CA VAL A 282 19.83 -2.84 -1.47
C VAL A 282 19.52 -3.01 -2.96
N ASP A 283 20.52 -2.86 -3.81
CA ASP A 283 20.46 -3.30 -5.22
C ASP A 283 21.31 -4.57 -5.45
N ILE A 284 21.10 -5.25 -6.59
CA ILE A 284 21.80 -6.49 -6.93
C ILE A 284 23.33 -6.34 -6.98
N ARG A 285 23.84 -5.15 -7.26
CA ARG A 285 25.28 -4.87 -7.31
C ARG A 285 25.83 -4.78 -5.89
N GLN A 286 25.14 -4.08 -4.99
CA GLN A 286 25.46 -4.05 -3.56
C GLN A 286 25.36 -5.44 -2.91
N LEU A 287 24.40 -6.27 -3.33
CA LEU A 287 24.30 -7.67 -2.90
C LEU A 287 25.50 -8.51 -3.40
N SER A 288 25.91 -8.31 -4.66
CA SER A 288 27.06 -8.98 -5.27
C SER A 288 28.38 -8.61 -4.57
N GLU A 289 28.60 -7.33 -4.27
CA GLU A 289 29.81 -6.90 -3.55
C GLU A 289 29.85 -7.40 -2.10
N ALA A 290 28.71 -7.47 -1.40
CA ALA A 290 28.65 -8.11 -0.09
C ALA A 290 28.92 -9.62 -0.18
N ALA A 291 28.39 -10.32 -1.20
CA ALA A 291 28.71 -11.72 -1.44
C ALA A 291 30.21 -11.94 -1.71
N LYS A 292 30.86 -11.04 -2.48
CA LYS A 292 32.31 -11.03 -2.71
C LYS A 292 33.10 -10.74 -1.43
N LYS A 293 32.64 -9.82 -0.57
CA LYS A 293 33.19 -9.56 0.78
C LYS A 293 33.12 -10.83 1.65
N GLN A 294 31.98 -11.53 1.64
CA GLN A 294 31.82 -12.84 2.32
C GLN A 294 32.65 -13.98 1.71
N LEU A 295 33.20 -13.80 0.50
CA LEU A 295 34.04 -14.76 -0.22
C LEU A 295 35.52 -14.32 -0.32
N GLN A 296 35.96 -13.34 0.47
CA GLN A 296 37.38 -12.97 0.55
C GLN A 296 38.26 -14.20 0.84
N GLY A 297 39.33 -14.36 0.05
CA GLY A 297 40.25 -15.50 0.10
C GLY A 297 39.82 -16.74 -0.69
N TRP A 298 38.72 -16.69 -1.44
CA TRP A 298 38.28 -17.73 -2.38
C TRP A 298 39.32 -17.96 -3.50
N LYS A 299 39.45 -19.22 -3.96
CA LYS A 299 40.54 -19.69 -4.85
C LYS A 299 40.06 -20.57 -6.04
N GLY A 300 38.83 -20.40 -6.50
CA GLY A 300 38.32 -21.12 -7.66
C GLY A 300 38.92 -20.62 -8.98
N LYS A 301 38.63 -21.33 -10.07
CA LYS A 301 39.05 -20.96 -11.44
C LYS A 301 37.93 -20.36 -12.29
N SER A 302 36.68 -20.62 -11.92
CA SER A 302 35.43 -20.12 -12.50
C SER A 302 34.69 -19.35 -11.42
N SER A 303 33.99 -18.27 -11.76
CA SER A 303 33.35 -17.34 -10.81
C SER A 303 32.56 -18.02 -9.67
N PRO A 304 32.56 -17.45 -8.45
CA PRO A 304 31.77 -17.99 -7.35
C PRO A 304 30.26 -17.86 -7.58
N ASN A 305 29.56 -18.97 -7.38
CA ASN A 305 28.09 -19.01 -7.42
C ASN A 305 27.48 -18.62 -6.05
N LEU A 306 26.64 -17.58 -6.06
CA LEU A 306 25.74 -17.24 -4.96
C LEU A 306 24.42 -17.99 -5.13
N CYS A 307 24.15 -18.97 -4.27
CA CYS A 307 22.90 -19.72 -4.27
C CYS A 307 21.84 -19.05 -3.38
N LEU A 308 20.63 -18.92 -3.93
CA LEU A 308 19.48 -18.32 -3.27
C LEU A 308 18.50 -19.41 -2.85
N SER A 309 18.21 -19.47 -1.55
CA SER A 309 17.19 -20.38 -0.99
C SER A 309 15.79 -20.10 -1.56
N ARG A 310 15.42 -18.82 -1.65
CA ARG A 310 14.12 -18.32 -2.07
C ARG A 310 14.29 -16.94 -2.71
N ALA A 311 13.96 -16.83 -3.99
CA ALA A 311 14.00 -15.58 -4.75
C ALA A 311 12.65 -15.38 -5.47
N ILE A 312 12.08 -14.19 -5.37
CA ILE A 312 10.76 -13.85 -5.91
C ILE A 312 10.91 -12.69 -6.90
N TRP A 313 10.20 -12.75 -8.03
CA TRP A 313 10.40 -11.89 -9.19
C TRP A 313 9.17 -11.03 -9.46
N GLY A 314 9.30 -9.72 -9.27
CA GLY A 314 8.23 -8.75 -9.50
C GLY A 314 8.03 -8.40 -10.97
N ILE A 315 6.78 -8.11 -11.34
CA ILE A 315 6.46 -7.54 -12.67
C ILE A 315 6.47 -6.00 -12.59
N HIS A 316 6.97 -5.37 -13.65
CA HIS A 316 7.10 -3.91 -13.82
C HIS A 316 5.79 -3.13 -13.54
N GLY A 317 5.87 -1.88 -13.08
CA GLY A 317 4.73 -1.10 -12.56
C GLY A 317 3.47 -1.04 -13.42
N GLY A 318 3.49 -0.33 -14.55
CA GLY A 318 2.32 0.09 -15.35
C GLY A 318 1.38 -0.99 -15.93
N ILE A 319 1.64 -2.27 -15.67
CA ILE A 319 0.75 -3.42 -15.93
C ILE A 319 -0.11 -3.82 -14.70
N SER A 320 0.18 -3.17 -13.57
CA SER A 320 -0.57 -3.20 -12.31
C SER A 320 -2.07 -2.96 -12.49
N PRO A 321 -2.95 -3.60 -11.67
CA PRO A 321 -4.38 -3.32 -11.66
C PRO A 321 -4.74 -1.84 -11.52
N MET A 322 -3.88 -1.02 -10.91
CA MET A 322 -4.06 0.43 -10.80
C MET A 322 -4.20 1.09 -12.19
N ALA A 323 -3.39 0.69 -13.17
CA ALA A 323 -3.40 1.23 -14.53
C ALA A 323 -4.63 0.81 -15.37
N ARG A 324 -5.31 -0.27 -14.99
CA ARG A 324 -6.29 -0.95 -15.86
C ARG A 324 -7.59 -0.16 -16.00
N GLY A 325 -8.13 -0.15 -17.21
CA GLY A 325 -9.37 0.56 -17.56
C GLY A 325 -9.23 2.08 -17.63
N ALA A 326 -8.02 2.62 -17.73
CA ALA A 326 -7.78 4.06 -17.80
C ALA A 326 -8.51 4.80 -18.95
N ASN A 327 -8.91 4.07 -20.01
CA ASN A 327 -9.51 4.62 -21.23
C ASN A 327 -11.03 4.85 -21.19
N LYS A 328 -11.73 4.47 -20.11
CA LYS A 328 -13.17 4.70 -19.93
C LYS A 328 -13.54 4.82 -18.44
N PRO A 329 -14.67 5.44 -18.07
CA PRO A 329 -15.15 5.39 -16.69
C PRO A 329 -15.38 3.94 -16.26
N ASN A 330 -15.03 3.60 -15.02
CA ASN A 330 -15.48 2.37 -14.38
C ASN A 330 -16.64 2.65 -13.41
N GLU A 331 -17.41 1.60 -13.10
CA GLU A 331 -18.46 1.62 -12.07
C GLU A 331 -17.96 1.04 -10.74
N CYS A 332 -16.82 0.35 -10.76
CA CYS A 332 -16.15 -0.29 -9.63
C CYS A 332 -15.74 0.74 -8.55
N SER A 333 -16.66 1.04 -7.65
CA SER A 333 -16.38 1.71 -6.39
C SER A 333 -16.02 0.71 -5.29
N ASN A 334 -15.41 1.18 -4.19
CA ASN A 334 -15.16 0.39 -2.98
C ASN A 334 -14.43 -0.95 -3.23
N ALA A 335 -13.39 -0.95 -4.05
CA ALA A 335 -12.73 -2.17 -4.52
C ALA A 335 -11.85 -2.82 -3.42
N PRO A 336 -12.12 -4.06 -2.97
CA PRO A 336 -11.44 -4.66 -1.82
C PRO A 336 -9.91 -4.72 -1.95
N LEU A 337 -9.37 -5.02 -3.14
CA LEU A 337 -7.93 -5.01 -3.41
C LEU A 337 -7.30 -3.63 -3.19
N SER A 338 -8.00 -2.56 -3.58
CA SER A 338 -7.52 -1.19 -3.36
C SER A 338 -7.53 -0.84 -1.87
N PHE A 339 -8.58 -1.21 -1.13
CA PHE A 339 -8.59 -1.04 0.31
C PHE A 339 -7.48 -1.84 1.02
N ALA A 340 -7.33 -3.13 0.71
CA ALA A 340 -6.27 -3.95 1.30
C ALA A 340 -4.86 -3.37 1.06
N PHE A 341 -4.61 -2.81 -0.13
CA PHE A 341 -3.37 -2.09 -0.44
C PHE A 341 -3.23 -0.76 0.33
N ARG A 342 -4.29 0.06 0.42
CA ARG A 342 -4.30 1.29 1.24
C ARG A 342 -3.94 0.98 2.68
N GLU A 343 -4.63 0.02 3.29
CA GLU A 343 -4.41 -0.33 4.70
C GLU A 343 -2.98 -0.87 4.88
N PHE A 344 -2.47 -1.74 4.00
CA PHE A 344 -1.07 -2.18 4.06
C PHE A 344 -0.08 -1.00 4.06
N MET A 345 -0.20 -0.06 3.13
CA MET A 345 0.71 1.09 3.03
C MET A 345 0.60 2.00 4.26
N LEU A 346 -0.62 2.24 4.77
CA LEU A 346 -0.85 3.09 5.95
C LEU A 346 -0.41 2.41 7.25
N ASP A 347 -0.69 1.12 7.44
CA ASP A 347 -0.29 0.35 8.62
C ASP A 347 1.24 0.28 8.73
N ARG A 348 1.93 0.10 7.59
CA ARG A 348 3.40 0.19 7.52
C ARG A 348 3.92 1.61 7.78
N ALA A 349 3.23 2.66 7.33
CA ALA A 349 3.60 4.04 7.66
C ALA A 349 3.41 4.35 9.15
N LYS A 350 2.29 3.92 9.76
CA LYS A 350 2.01 4.03 11.21
C LYS A 350 3.07 3.29 12.04
N TYR A 351 3.45 2.08 11.63
CA TYR A 351 4.47 1.27 12.30
C TYR A 351 5.81 2.00 12.43
N TRP A 352 6.28 2.67 11.38
CA TRP A 352 7.52 3.44 11.46
C TRP A 352 7.35 4.75 12.23
N ALA A 353 6.25 5.47 12.00
CA ALA A 353 5.92 6.70 12.73
C ALA A 353 5.93 6.50 14.25
N THR A 354 5.48 5.34 14.75
CA THR A 354 5.56 4.98 16.17
C THR A 354 6.94 4.48 16.59
N THR A 355 7.54 3.55 15.83
CA THR A 355 8.84 2.92 16.13
C THR A 355 9.99 3.94 16.19
N THR A 356 10.06 4.87 15.23
CA THR A 356 11.17 5.84 15.10
C THR A 356 11.18 6.87 16.24
N ARG A 357 10.02 7.14 16.86
CA ARG A 357 9.83 8.27 17.78
C ARG A 357 9.55 7.88 19.23
N GLY A 358 9.69 6.60 19.56
CA GLY A 358 9.48 6.10 20.92
C GLY A 358 8.02 6.15 21.39
N PHE A 359 7.06 6.27 20.47
CA PHE A 359 5.62 6.39 20.79
C PHE A 359 4.98 5.05 21.19
N GLY A 360 5.60 4.32 22.12
CA GLY A 360 5.21 2.95 22.50
C GLY A 360 3.79 2.79 23.03
N GLY A 361 3.16 3.87 23.53
CA GLY A 361 1.75 3.88 23.96
C GLY A 361 0.74 4.36 22.91
N ILE A 362 1.19 5.01 21.82
CA ILE A 362 0.29 5.37 20.70
C ILE A 362 -0.15 4.11 19.96
N GLY A 363 0.73 3.09 19.86
CA GLY A 363 0.46 1.84 19.15
C GLY A 363 -0.82 1.13 19.62
N ASP A 364 -1.01 1.00 20.93
CA ASP A 364 -2.17 0.31 21.50
C ASP A 364 -3.49 1.08 21.28
N VAL A 365 -3.45 2.41 21.34
CA VAL A 365 -4.60 3.27 21.02
C VAL A 365 -4.85 3.36 19.51
N MET A 366 -3.81 3.13 18.69
CA MET A 366 -3.88 2.94 17.22
C MET A 366 -4.24 1.51 16.80
N GLY A 367 -4.53 0.58 17.73
CA GLY A 367 -4.88 -0.81 17.41
C GLY A 367 -6.23 -0.97 16.68
N GLY A 368 -7.05 0.08 16.64
CA GLY A 368 -8.26 0.19 15.82
C GLY A 368 -8.01 0.98 14.52
N ASN A 369 -8.92 0.87 13.54
CA ASN A 369 -8.77 1.57 12.25
C ASN A 369 -9.16 3.07 12.34
N ASN A 370 -8.39 3.82 13.13
CA ASN A 370 -8.59 5.23 13.45
C ASN A 370 -8.28 6.14 12.25
N ASN A 371 -9.13 6.10 11.21
CA ASN A 371 -9.06 6.99 10.04
C ASN A 371 -9.23 8.49 10.39
N TRP A 372 -9.59 8.81 11.64
CA TRP A 372 -9.61 10.17 12.18
C TRP A 372 -8.24 10.66 12.66
N LEU A 373 -7.31 9.78 13.07
CA LEU A 373 -6.04 10.19 13.66
C LEU A 373 -5.00 10.41 12.55
N PRO A 374 -4.54 11.66 12.30
CA PRO A 374 -3.54 11.92 11.27
C PRO A 374 -2.19 11.26 11.56
N LEU A 375 -1.48 10.91 10.50
CA LEU A 375 -0.06 10.55 10.57
C LEU A 375 0.79 11.79 10.88
N PRO A 376 1.94 11.64 11.55
CA PRO A 376 2.78 12.78 11.89
C PRO A 376 3.53 13.32 10.67
N VAL A 377 3.37 14.61 10.40
CA VAL A 377 4.12 15.37 9.39
C VAL A 377 5.33 16.07 10.05
N GLN A 378 6.42 16.33 9.33
CA GLN A 378 7.59 17.11 9.79
C GLN A 378 7.76 18.46 9.09
N SER A 379 7.29 18.60 7.85
CA SER A 379 7.51 19.79 7.03
C SER A 379 6.71 21.00 7.54
N ARG A 380 7.36 21.76 8.43
CA ARG A 380 6.94 23.09 8.94
C ARG A 380 6.55 24.07 7.82
N LYS A 381 7.04 23.82 6.60
CA LYS A 381 6.78 24.58 5.37
C LYS A 381 5.30 24.62 4.95
N TYR A 382 4.49 23.63 5.33
CA TYR A 382 3.11 23.49 4.85
C TYR A 382 2.01 23.75 5.88
N GLY A 383 2.36 24.27 7.06
CA GLY A 383 1.40 24.75 8.05
C GLY A 383 0.48 23.63 8.56
N VAL A 384 1.09 22.55 9.05
CA VAL A 384 0.45 21.30 9.49
C VAL A 384 -0.23 21.43 10.86
N LEU A 385 -0.83 22.60 11.11
CA LEU A 385 -1.44 22.98 12.39
C LEU A 385 -2.53 22.00 12.80
N PHE A 386 -3.32 21.47 11.85
CA PHE A 386 -4.26 20.40 12.11
C PHE A 386 -3.60 19.12 12.65
N GLU A 387 -2.61 18.57 11.94
CA GLU A 387 -1.93 17.33 12.33
C GLU A 387 -1.01 17.47 13.55
N GLU A 388 -0.60 18.68 13.89
CA GLU A 388 0.09 19.00 15.15
C GLU A 388 -0.92 19.12 16.30
N LYS A 389 -1.92 20.01 16.20
CA LYS A 389 -2.97 20.24 17.22
C LYS A 389 -3.71 18.97 17.64
N VAL A 390 -4.12 18.12 16.70
CA VAL A 390 -4.77 16.83 17.03
C VAL A 390 -3.82 15.88 17.75
N ARG A 391 -2.52 15.89 17.40
CA ARG A 391 -1.51 15.03 18.00
C ARG A 391 -1.13 15.51 19.41
N GLU A 392 -0.96 16.80 19.62
CA GLU A 392 -0.75 17.40 20.96
C GLU A 392 -1.89 17.03 21.92
N MET A 393 -3.14 17.02 21.45
CA MET A 393 -4.29 16.56 22.24
C MET A 393 -4.22 15.06 22.56
N VAL A 394 -3.81 14.21 21.62
CA VAL A 394 -3.64 12.76 21.85
C VAL A 394 -2.45 12.47 22.77
N GLU A 395 -1.32 13.15 22.61
CA GLU A 395 -0.14 13.03 23.48
C GLU A 395 -0.47 13.50 24.92
N SER A 396 -1.22 14.61 25.06
CA SER A 396 -1.76 15.08 26.35
C SER A 396 -2.80 14.14 26.98
N ALA A 397 -3.48 13.32 26.17
CA ALA A 397 -4.34 12.23 26.65
C ALA A 397 -3.54 11.00 27.08
N LEU A 398 -2.47 10.64 26.36
CA LEU A 398 -1.65 9.47 26.68
C LEU A 398 -0.72 9.69 27.88
N GLY A 399 -0.36 10.94 28.16
CA GLY A 399 0.27 11.32 29.43
C GLY A 399 -0.69 11.40 30.63
N GLU A 400 -2.00 11.16 30.42
CA GLU A 400 -3.00 11.20 31.49
C GLU A 400 -3.08 9.88 32.25
N THR A 401 -3.05 9.96 33.59
CA THR A 401 -3.13 8.78 34.47
C THR A 401 -4.56 8.46 34.88
N ASN A 402 -5.46 9.46 34.88
CA ASN A 402 -6.88 9.25 35.15
C ASN A 402 -7.61 8.78 33.89
N GLU A 403 -8.10 7.53 33.88
CA GLU A 403 -8.75 6.94 32.70
C GLU A 403 -9.94 7.75 32.17
N LYS A 404 -10.76 8.36 33.04
CA LYS A 404 -11.90 9.17 32.61
C LYS A 404 -11.43 10.42 31.87
N VAL A 405 -10.46 11.14 32.44
CA VAL A 405 -9.88 12.35 31.82
C VAL A 405 -9.12 12.01 30.53
N ARG A 406 -8.45 10.85 30.48
CA ARG A 406 -7.81 10.31 29.27
C ARG A 406 -8.83 10.10 28.15
N LEU A 407 -9.97 9.47 28.43
CA LEU A 407 -11.04 9.23 27.46
C LEU A 407 -11.67 10.55 27.00
N GLU A 408 -11.96 11.48 27.91
CA GLU A 408 -12.49 12.82 27.59
C GLU A 408 -11.54 13.61 26.67
N LYS A 409 -10.23 13.56 26.90
CA LYS A 409 -9.21 14.18 26.03
C LYS A 409 -9.15 13.52 24.64
N LEU A 410 -9.22 12.19 24.55
CA LEU A 410 -9.26 11.46 23.27
C LEU A 410 -10.54 11.75 22.48
N GLU A 411 -11.68 11.81 23.16
CA GLU A 411 -12.98 12.14 22.56
C GLU A 411 -12.99 13.58 22.03
N ALA A 412 -12.41 14.53 22.77
CA ALA A 412 -12.21 15.91 22.29
C ALA A 412 -11.27 15.98 21.06
N ALA A 413 -10.21 15.17 21.00
CA ALA A 413 -9.32 15.10 19.83
C ALA A 413 -10.02 14.51 18.60
N ASN A 414 -10.85 13.47 18.78
CA ASN A 414 -11.68 12.89 17.73
C ASN A 414 -12.76 13.88 17.25
N ALA A 415 -13.43 14.60 18.18
CA ALA A 415 -14.42 15.61 17.85
C ALA A 415 -13.83 16.78 17.05
N LEU A 416 -12.63 17.26 17.41
CA LEU A 416 -11.87 18.21 16.60
C LEU A 416 -11.57 17.63 15.21
N SER A 417 -11.02 16.42 15.16
CA SER A 417 -10.68 15.76 13.89
C SER A 417 -11.88 15.60 12.96
N THR A 418 -13.04 15.26 13.53
CA THR A 418 -14.31 15.06 12.81
C THR A 418 -14.93 16.38 12.34
N ARG A 419 -14.81 17.47 13.11
CA ARG A 419 -15.39 18.78 12.72
C ARG A 419 -14.50 19.60 11.79
N THR A 420 -13.19 19.36 11.75
CA THR A 420 -12.28 20.05 10.83
C THR A 420 -12.26 19.37 9.46
N ILE A 421 -12.54 20.12 8.39
CA ILE A 421 -12.38 19.71 6.99
C ILE A 421 -11.08 20.30 6.44
N VAL A 422 -10.18 19.45 5.94
CA VAL A 422 -8.87 19.82 5.42
C VAL A 422 -8.88 19.77 3.89
N VAL A 423 -8.70 20.93 3.26
CA VAL A 423 -8.62 21.11 1.81
C VAL A 423 -7.15 21.26 1.39
N THR A 424 -6.65 20.32 0.60
CA THR A 424 -5.27 20.34 0.09
C THR A 424 -5.26 20.55 -1.41
N TYR A 425 -4.66 21.66 -1.86
CA TYR A 425 -4.31 21.87 -3.26
C TYR A 425 -2.90 21.34 -3.57
N ALA A 426 -2.76 20.45 -4.54
CA ALA A 426 -1.46 19.97 -5.01
C ALA A 426 -0.83 20.98 -5.99
N ILE A 427 0.18 21.72 -5.52
CA ILE A 427 0.99 22.66 -6.30
C ILE A 427 1.80 21.90 -7.35
N ARG A 428 1.99 22.49 -8.54
CA ARG A 428 2.83 21.93 -9.60
C ARG A 428 3.94 22.89 -10.04
N LYS A 429 5.14 22.72 -9.48
CA LYS A 429 6.33 23.52 -9.83
C LYS A 429 7.31 22.76 -10.70
N SER A 430 7.90 23.46 -11.68
CA SER A 430 8.82 22.89 -12.67
C SER A 430 10.24 22.64 -12.17
N ALA A 431 10.70 23.45 -11.21
CA ALA A 431 12.04 23.39 -10.62
C ALA A 431 11.92 23.13 -9.12
N THR A 432 11.56 21.89 -8.78
CA THR A 432 11.50 21.40 -7.41
C THR A 432 12.51 20.27 -7.28
N ARG A 433 13.69 20.61 -6.77
CA ARG A 433 14.58 19.61 -6.15
C ARG A 433 13.77 18.82 -5.14
N HIS A 434 13.93 17.50 -5.15
CA HIS A 434 13.22 16.66 -4.23
C HIS A 434 13.58 17.01 -2.78
N GLY A 435 12.58 16.89 -1.90
CA GLY A 435 12.77 17.14 -0.48
C GLY A 435 13.66 16.05 0.11
N ALA A 436 14.93 16.37 0.32
CA ALA A 436 15.93 15.45 0.85
C ALA A 436 15.39 14.67 2.05
N LEU A 437 15.66 13.37 2.10
CA LEU A 437 15.31 12.51 3.23
C LEU A 437 15.83 13.11 4.55
N GLU A 438 14.92 13.69 5.34
CA GLU A 438 15.24 14.22 6.66
C GLU A 438 15.63 13.05 7.58
N GLU A 439 16.79 13.12 8.23
CA GLU A 439 17.31 12.05 9.10
C GLU A 439 16.35 11.70 10.26
N ASN A 440 15.45 12.64 10.60
CA ASN A 440 14.42 12.55 11.64
C ASN A 440 12.99 12.32 11.10
N GLY A 441 12.83 11.93 9.83
CA GLY A 441 11.53 11.60 9.23
C GLY A 441 10.77 10.53 10.03
N ALA A 442 9.45 10.40 9.83
CA ALA A 442 8.65 9.33 10.43
C ALA A 442 9.19 7.93 10.08
N PHE A 443 9.78 7.75 8.90
CA PHE A 443 10.44 6.50 8.51
C PHE A 443 11.85 6.31 9.11
N GLY A 444 12.47 7.38 9.59
CA GLY A 444 13.81 7.37 10.18
C GLY A 444 14.94 7.11 9.18
N THR A 445 16.13 6.83 9.71
CA THR A 445 17.36 6.67 8.93
C THR A 445 17.29 5.47 7.96
N GLN A 446 17.33 5.77 6.66
CA GLN A 446 17.57 4.78 5.61
C GLN A 446 19.04 4.30 5.66
N LEU A 447 19.24 2.99 5.65
CA LEU A 447 20.56 2.37 5.53
C LEU A 447 20.80 1.94 4.08
N HIS A 448 22.04 2.01 3.60
CA HIS A 448 22.40 1.52 2.26
C HIS A 448 23.31 0.29 2.29
N GLY A 449 23.12 -0.54 1.27
CA GLY A 449 23.92 -1.73 1.03
C GLY A 449 23.51 -2.94 1.87
N ALA A 450 23.91 -4.12 1.41
CA ALA A 450 23.54 -5.40 2.00
C ALA A 450 24.04 -5.57 3.46
N ASP A 451 25.14 -4.92 3.85
CA ASP A 451 25.66 -4.94 5.22
C ASP A 451 25.08 -3.82 6.12
N GLY A 452 24.52 -2.74 5.54
CA GLY A 452 23.97 -1.59 6.26
C GLY A 452 25.00 -0.59 6.79
N GLU A 453 26.28 -0.71 6.38
CA GLU A 453 27.40 0.15 6.80
C GLU A 453 27.41 1.53 6.10
N GLU A 454 26.75 1.68 4.94
CA GLU A 454 26.71 2.93 4.17
C GLU A 454 25.61 3.87 4.74
N LEU A 455 25.97 4.64 5.77
CA LEU A 455 25.09 5.60 6.46
C LEU A 455 24.80 6.89 5.66
N LYS A 456 25.55 7.16 4.60
CA LYS A 456 25.26 8.29 3.72
C LYS A 456 24.29 7.83 2.65
N PRO A 457 23.05 8.34 2.57
CA PRO A 457 22.24 8.12 1.39
C PRO A 457 23.01 8.62 0.16
N PRO A 458 22.90 7.95 -1.01
CA PRO A 458 23.38 8.50 -2.27
C PRO A 458 22.76 9.89 -2.43
N ALA A 459 23.57 10.94 -2.24
CA ALA A 459 23.11 12.32 -2.24
C ALA A 459 22.25 12.53 -3.48
N GLU A 460 20.94 12.78 -3.26
CA GLU A 460 19.87 12.38 -4.19
C GLU A 460 20.27 12.70 -5.62
N SER A 461 20.43 11.67 -6.47
CA SER A 461 21.12 11.86 -7.74
C SER A 461 20.21 12.54 -8.77
N VAL A 462 20.12 13.87 -8.64
CA VAL A 462 19.60 14.82 -9.65
C VAL A 462 20.56 14.91 -10.86
N ALA A 463 21.28 13.81 -11.14
CA ALA A 463 21.96 13.54 -12.40
C ALA A 463 20.94 13.26 -13.53
N GLY A 464 19.71 12.89 -13.17
CA GLY A 464 18.55 13.12 -14.02
C GLY A 464 18.24 14.62 -14.10
N THR A 465 18.27 15.18 -15.32
CA THR A 465 17.84 16.57 -15.58
C THR A 465 16.42 16.78 -15.07
N GLU A 466 16.14 17.88 -14.33
CA GLU A 466 14.79 18.14 -13.79
C GLU A 466 13.73 18.01 -14.91
N PRO A 467 12.70 17.15 -14.73
CA PRO A 467 11.80 16.80 -15.82
C PRO A 467 10.90 17.97 -16.17
N ILE A 468 11.19 18.63 -17.30
CA ILE A 468 10.47 19.83 -17.79
C ILE A 468 8.95 19.60 -17.74
N LEU A 469 8.28 20.25 -16.79
CA LEU A 469 6.84 20.11 -16.59
C LEU A 469 6.05 20.83 -17.68
N ARG A 470 5.78 20.10 -18.78
CA ARG A 470 5.01 20.56 -19.96
C ARG A 470 3.54 20.98 -19.71
N ARG A 471 3.09 21.11 -18.45
CA ARG A 471 1.68 21.20 -18.03
C ARG A 471 1.51 22.01 -16.73
N LEU A 472 2.04 23.22 -16.71
CA LEU A 472 1.82 24.18 -15.61
C LEU A 472 0.45 24.86 -15.76
N VAL A 473 -0.08 25.41 -14.67
CA VAL A 473 -1.20 26.36 -14.70
C VAL A 473 -0.61 27.76 -14.55
N GLU A 474 -0.73 28.59 -15.58
CA GLU A 474 -0.01 29.87 -15.67
C GLU A 474 -0.35 30.83 -14.53
N ASN A 475 -1.62 30.85 -14.11
CA ASN A 475 -2.13 31.63 -12.98
C ASN A 475 -2.39 30.79 -11.71
N GLU A 476 -1.56 29.77 -11.43
CA GLU A 476 -1.73 28.88 -10.26
C GLU A 476 -1.85 29.63 -8.92
N LYS A 477 -1.14 30.75 -8.74
CA LYS A 477 -1.23 31.59 -7.52
C LYS A 477 -2.62 32.19 -7.31
N ASP A 478 -3.25 32.67 -8.38
CA ASP A 478 -4.56 33.33 -8.34
C ASP A 478 -5.68 32.30 -8.21
N LEU A 479 -5.49 31.14 -8.84
CA LEU A 479 -6.29 29.93 -8.62
C LEU A 479 -6.26 29.50 -7.15
N ILE A 480 -5.09 29.29 -6.55
CA ILE A 480 -4.93 28.92 -5.13
C ILE A 480 -5.62 29.94 -4.22
N SER A 481 -5.40 31.24 -4.49
CA SER A 481 -6.02 32.32 -3.72
C SER A 481 -7.55 32.32 -3.84
N SER A 482 -8.06 32.03 -5.03
CA SER A 482 -9.50 31.92 -5.30
C SER A 482 -10.12 30.69 -4.63
N ILE A 483 -9.46 29.52 -4.67
CA ILE A 483 -9.89 28.31 -3.96
C ILE A 483 -9.95 28.59 -2.45
N LYS A 484 -8.89 29.18 -1.87
CA LYS A 484 -8.85 29.55 -0.45
C LYS A 484 -10.01 30.47 -0.05
N ARG A 485 -10.37 31.43 -0.93
CA ARG A 485 -11.54 32.31 -0.74
C ARG A 485 -12.86 31.52 -0.82
N ILE A 486 -13.07 30.70 -1.84
CA ILE A 486 -14.28 29.87 -2.01
C ILE A 486 -14.51 28.96 -0.81
N VAL A 487 -13.45 28.35 -0.28
CA VAL A 487 -13.49 27.49 0.91
C VAL A 487 -13.90 28.27 2.17
N LYS A 488 -13.35 29.49 2.35
CA LYS A 488 -13.73 30.38 3.46
C LYS A 488 -15.18 30.90 3.35
N GLU A 489 -15.61 31.24 2.13
CA GLU A 489 -17.00 31.64 1.85
C GLU A 489 -17.99 30.50 2.15
N TRP A 490 -17.69 29.29 1.69
CA TRP A 490 -18.53 28.10 1.94
C TRP A 490 -18.68 27.84 3.44
N ARG A 491 -17.58 27.89 4.20
CA ARG A 491 -17.61 27.75 5.68
C ARG A 491 -18.62 28.73 6.29
N LYS A 492 -18.51 30.02 5.95
CA LYS A 492 -19.41 31.06 6.46
C LYS A 492 -20.87 30.76 6.12
N THR A 493 -21.17 30.30 4.91
CA THR A 493 -22.55 29.93 4.52
C THR A 493 -23.10 28.79 5.37
N VAL A 494 -22.29 27.79 5.74
CA VAL A 494 -22.72 26.70 6.63
C VAL A 494 -22.92 27.20 8.07
N GLU A 495 -22.02 28.06 8.57
CA GLU A 495 -22.15 28.71 9.89
C GLU A 495 -23.37 29.65 9.98
N GLU A 496 -23.89 30.15 8.84
CA GLU A 496 -25.10 30.98 8.75
C GLU A 496 -26.39 30.19 8.46
N SER A 497 -26.30 28.93 7.99
CA SER A 497 -27.48 28.11 7.64
C SER A 497 -27.92 27.12 8.72
N GLU A 498 -27.00 26.75 9.60
CA GLU A 498 -27.27 25.87 10.74
C GLU A 498 -27.63 26.67 12.00
N ASP A 499 -28.32 26.03 12.93
CA ASP A 499 -28.93 26.61 14.15
C ASP A 499 -27.89 27.04 15.23
N GLY A 500 -26.65 27.34 14.84
CA GLY A 500 -25.50 27.62 15.71
C GLY A 500 -24.94 26.41 16.46
N LYS A 501 -25.53 25.21 16.28
CA LYS A 501 -25.26 24.00 17.08
C LYS A 501 -24.03 23.18 16.63
N THR A 502 -23.58 23.35 15.38
CA THR A 502 -22.56 22.50 14.74
C THR A 502 -21.43 23.34 14.13
N SER A 503 -20.40 23.65 14.93
CA SER A 503 -19.23 24.39 14.45
C SER A 503 -18.34 23.54 13.52
N VAL A 504 -18.32 23.90 12.24
CA VAL A 504 -17.39 23.31 11.25
C VAL A 504 -16.08 24.12 11.20
N GLU A 505 -14.96 23.45 11.46
CA GLU A 505 -13.63 24.01 11.20
C GLU A 505 -13.23 23.69 9.76
N VAL A 506 -12.52 24.60 9.09
CA VAL A 506 -12.04 24.36 7.72
C VAL A 506 -10.65 24.93 7.56
N GLU A 507 -9.71 24.09 7.15
CA GLU A 507 -8.33 24.46 6.87
C GLU A 507 -8.03 24.32 5.37
N PHE A 508 -7.22 25.23 4.85
CA PHE A 508 -6.78 25.20 3.44
C PHE A 508 -5.26 25.31 3.36
N ARG A 509 -4.64 24.36 2.67
CA ARG A 509 -3.21 24.34 2.36
C ARG A 509 -2.96 24.09 0.88
N ALA A 510 -1.84 24.61 0.38
CA ALA A 510 -1.35 24.36 -0.96
C ALA A 510 0.05 23.75 -0.84
N VAL A 511 0.19 22.49 -1.28
CA VAL A 511 1.35 21.62 -0.98
C VAL A 511 2.07 21.24 -2.27
N ASP A 512 3.37 21.53 -2.34
CA ASP A 512 4.24 21.00 -3.39
C ASP A 512 4.81 19.67 -2.90
N PHE A 513 4.09 18.59 -3.20
CA PHE A 513 4.42 17.23 -2.77
C PHE A 513 5.80 16.74 -3.24
N ALA A 514 6.37 17.31 -4.32
CA ALA A 514 7.70 16.93 -4.76
C ALA A 514 8.80 17.49 -3.82
N SER A 515 8.49 18.52 -3.04
CA SER A 515 9.44 19.29 -2.22
C SER A 515 9.55 18.88 -0.74
N ILE A 516 9.04 17.69 -0.42
CA ILE A 516 8.94 17.08 0.93
C ILE A 516 9.22 15.57 0.82
N SER A 517 9.60 14.93 1.93
CA SER A 517 9.88 13.50 1.98
C SER A 517 8.62 12.63 1.79
N PHE A 518 8.78 11.39 1.35
CA PHE A 518 7.66 10.52 0.96
C PHE A 518 6.71 10.16 2.12
N ASP A 519 7.22 10.07 3.34
CA ASP A 519 6.42 9.87 4.55
C ASP A 519 5.52 11.09 4.85
N ASP A 520 6.05 12.31 4.70
CA ASP A 520 5.26 13.55 4.79
C ASP A 520 4.22 13.66 3.67
N GLN A 521 4.51 13.17 2.47
CA GLN A 521 3.54 13.11 1.37
C GLN A 521 2.37 12.17 1.71
N ILE A 522 2.63 10.99 2.29
CA ILE A 522 1.59 10.09 2.80
C ILE A 522 0.83 10.75 3.95
N ALA A 523 1.52 11.40 4.90
CA ALA A 523 0.90 11.97 6.08
C ALA A 523 -0.05 13.14 5.75
N ILE A 524 0.39 14.08 4.91
CA ILE A 524 -0.45 15.18 4.40
C ILE A 524 -1.63 14.63 3.60
N ALA A 525 -1.45 13.57 2.81
CA ALA A 525 -2.54 12.92 2.10
C ALA A 525 -3.56 12.29 3.08
N HIS A 526 -3.10 11.55 4.09
CA HIS A 526 -3.94 10.96 5.14
C HIS A 526 -4.61 12.00 6.05
N GLY A 527 -4.09 13.23 6.11
CA GLY A 527 -4.76 14.37 6.74
C GLY A 527 -5.77 15.10 5.84
N THR A 528 -5.88 14.76 4.55
CA THR A 528 -6.70 15.50 3.57
C THR A 528 -8.09 14.90 3.36
N ASP A 529 -9.13 15.74 3.40
CA ASP A 529 -10.51 15.37 3.09
C ASP A 529 -10.95 15.81 1.69
N LEU A 530 -10.42 16.92 1.18
CA LEU A 530 -10.68 17.40 -0.17
C LEU A 530 -9.37 17.67 -0.91
N PHE A 531 -9.02 16.77 -1.82
CA PHE A 531 -7.81 16.85 -2.64
C PHE A 531 -8.12 17.54 -3.98
N VAL A 532 -7.41 18.63 -4.28
CA VAL A 532 -7.60 19.45 -5.48
C VAL A 532 -6.28 19.57 -6.23
N GLY A 533 -6.26 19.56 -7.56
CA GLY A 533 -5.02 19.86 -8.29
C GLY A 533 -5.08 19.64 -9.81
N PRO A 534 -4.03 20.07 -10.54
CA PRO A 534 -3.89 19.82 -11.97
C PRO A 534 -3.59 18.35 -12.27
N HIS A 535 -4.15 17.81 -13.35
CA HIS A 535 -3.92 16.43 -13.78
C HIS A 535 -2.42 16.06 -13.78
N GLY A 536 -2.06 15.07 -12.97
CA GLY A 536 -0.69 14.67 -12.77
C GLY A 536 -0.54 13.58 -11.73
N ALA A 537 0.68 13.07 -11.59
CA ALA A 537 0.98 11.92 -10.76
C ALA A 537 0.63 12.07 -9.27
N ALA A 538 0.50 13.31 -8.76
CA ALA A 538 0.07 13.58 -7.40
C ALA A 538 -1.32 13.00 -7.05
N PHE A 539 -2.17 12.70 -8.05
CA PHE A 539 -3.43 11.98 -7.80
C PHE A 539 -3.22 10.52 -7.36
N ALA A 540 -2.00 9.98 -7.37
CA ALA A 540 -1.66 8.73 -6.67
C ALA A 540 -1.98 8.78 -5.16
N TYR A 541 -1.83 9.96 -4.54
CA TYR A 541 -2.16 10.19 -3.12
C TYR A 541 -3.66 10.07 -2.81
N THR A 542 -4.54 9.95 -3.82
CA THR A 542 -5.94 9.54 -3.62
C THR A 542 -6.08 8.18 -2.92
N THR A 543 -5.01 7.38 -2.94
CA THR A 543 -4.83 6.14 -2.13
C THR A 543 -4.98 6.39 -0.63
N TYR A 544 -4.44 7.49 -0.10
CA TYR A 544 -4.27 7.67 1.35
C TYR A 544 -5.32 8.53 2.03
N LEU A 545 -6.19 9.20 1.26
CA LEU A 545 -7.05 10.28 1.76
C LEU A 545 -7.85 9.90 3.01
N ARG A 546 -8.13 10.92 3.83
CA ARG A 546 -8.80 10.76 5.12
C ARG A 546 -10.25 10.33 4.91
N ARG A 547 -10.59 9.15 5.42
CA ARG A 547 -11.89 8.52 5.16
C ARG A 547 -12.84 8.67 6.35
N MET A 548 -13.63 9.74 6.37
CA MET A 548 -14.79 9.87 7.25
C MET A 548 -15.94 10.66 6.57
N PRO A 549 -16.95 9.98 5.97
CA PRO A 549 -16.97 8.56 5.57
C PRO A 549 -16.29 8.31 4.20
N PHE A 550 -15.96 9.37 3.46
CA PHE A 550 -15.20 9.39 2.20
C PHE A 550 -14.41 10.70 2.09
N ALA A 551 -13.41 10.76 1.21
CA ALA A 551 -12.81 12.01 0.78
C ALA A 551 -13.39 12.50 -0.56
N GLY A 552 -13.26 13.80 -0.82
CA GLY A 552 -13.52 14.44 -2.11
C GLY A 552 -12.25 14.64 -2.94
N VAL A 553 -12.39 14.56 -4.26
CA VAL A 553 -11.31 14.72 -5.23
C VAL A 553 -11.79 15.63 -6.36
N LEU A 554 -11.05 16.71 -6.64
CA LEU A 554 -11.33 17.64 -7.74
C LEU A 554 -10.11 17.73 -8.68
N GLU A 555 -10.22 17.09 -9.84
CA GLU A 555 -9.16 17.10 -10.86
C GLU A 555 -9.34 18.25 -11.86
N LEU A 556 -8.33 19.09 -12.01
CA LEU A 556 -8.30 20.13 -13.03
C LEU A 556 -7.61 19.55 -14.29
N LYS A 557 -8.42 19.17 -15.30
CA LYS A 557 -7.96 18.46 -16.50
C LYS A 557 -7.54 19.43 -17.60
N PRO A 558 -6.28 19.40 -18.09
CA PRO A 558 -5.86 20.15 -19.26
C PRO A 558 -6.28 19.42 -20.55
N PRO A 559 -6.45 20.14 -21.68
CA PRO A 559 -7.17 19.63 -22.84
C PRO A 559 -6.46 18.46 -23.55
N GLU A 560 -5.13 18.49 -23.60
CA GLU A 560 -4.31 17.52 -24.33
C GLU A 560 -4.21 16.14 -23.65
N ARG A 561 -4.98 15.93 -22.57
CA ARG A 561 -5.19 14.59 -21.97
C ARG A 561 -6.46 13.88 -22.44
N GLY A 562 -7.36 14.59 -23.10
CA GLY A 562 -8.62 14.06 -23.61
C GLY A 562 -9.60 13.63 -22.52
N ILE A 563 -10.87 13.45 -22.91
CA ILE A 563 -11.95 12.98 -22.02
C ILE A 563 -11.59 11.60 -21.47
N GLY A 564 -11.16 10.72 -22.38
CA GLY A 564 -10.94 9.29 -22.16
C GLY A 564 -9.85 8.93 -21.15
N ASN A 565 -9.10 9.88 -20.59
CA ASN A 565 -8.22 9.58 -19.45
C ASN A 565 -9.00 9.63 -18.14
N HIS A 566 -9.50 8.47 -17.73
CA HIS A 566 -10.26 8.27 -16.49
C HIS A 566 -9.42 7.62 -15.38
N GLN A 567 -8.10 7.49 -15.52
CA GLN A 567 -7.29 6.70 -14.57
C GLN A 567 -7.43 7.18 -13.10
N PHE A 568 -7.45 8.50 -12.88
CA PHE A 568 -7.57 9.09 -11.54
C PHE A 568 -9.03 9.09 -11.02
N GLN A 569 -10.02 9.23 -11.91
CA GLN A 569 -11.44 9.02 -11.59
C GLN A 569 -11.69 7.58 -11.10
N ASN A 570 -11.18 6.61 -11.87
CA ASN A 570 -11.33 5.19 -11.60
C ASN A 570 -10.58 4.77 -10.34
N MET A 571 -9.42 5.39 -10.05
CA MET A 571 -8.69 5.19 -8.80
C MET A 571 -9.43 5.81 -7.60
N ALA A 572 -9.92 7.05 -7.70
CA ALA A 572 -10.70 7.68 -6.64
C ALA A 572 -11.97 6.86 -6.31
N LYS A 573 -12.72 6.40 -7.31
CA LYS A 573 -13.86 5.49 -7.12
C LYS A 573 -13.47 4.20 -6.40
N ARG A 574 -12.38 3.54 -6.82
CA ARG A 574 -11.89 2.28 -6.18
C ARG A 574 -11.61 2.46 -4.68
N TYR A 575 -11.09 3.61 -4.26
CA TYR A 575 -10.89 3.97 -2.85
C TYR A 575 -12.13 4.59 -2.16
N GLY A 576 -13.31 4.54 -2.79
CA GLY A 576 -14.57 5.05 -2.22
C GLY A 576 -14.73 6.57 -2.22
N ASN A 577 -13.78 7.31 -2.80
CA ASN A 577 -13.77 8.77 -2.79
C ASN A 577 -14.75 9.36 -3.82
N LYS A 578 -15.39 10.48 -3.46
CA LYS A 578 -16.21 11.26 -4.41
C LYS A 578 -15.28 12.03 -5.34
N TYR A 579 -15.54 11.97 -6.64
CA TYR A 579 -14.67 12.56 -7.66
C TYR A 579 -15.47 13.49 -8.57
N MET A 580 -14.91 14.68 -8.83
CA MET A 580 -15.30 15.58 -9.89
C MET A 580 -14.06 15.98 -10.71
N PHE A 581 -14.27 16.50 -11.91
CA PHE A 581 -13.23 17.19 -12.66
C PHE A 581 -13.77 18.47 -13.28
N VAL A 582 -12.87 19.42 -13.57
CA VAL A 582 -13.17 20.60 -14.38
C VAL A 582 -12.12 20.68 -15.50
N PRO A 583 -12.53 20.78 -16.78
CA PRO A 583 -11.60 21.09 -17.84
C PRO A 583 -11.07 22.53 -17.69
N ILE A 584 -9.75 22.70 -17.73
CA ILE A 584 -9.04 23.99 -17.67
C ILE A 584 -8.14 24.14 -18.89
N GLY A 585 -7.79 25.38 -19.27
CA GLY A 585 -6.75 25.64 -20.27
C GLY A 585 -5.35 25.66 -19.65
N HIS A 586 -4.40 26.30 -20.34
CA HIS A 586 -3.11 26.68 -19.76
C HIS A 586 -3.27 27.62 -18.54
N GLY A 587 -4.33 28.42 -18.52
CA GLY A 587 -4.79 29.21 -17.37
C GLY A 587 -6.24 28.94 -16.97
N VAL A 588 -6.60 29.36 -15.76
CA VAL A 588 -7.97 29.34 -15.24
C VAL A 588 -8.64 30.70 -15.49
N GLU A 589 -9.45 30.75 -16.54
CA GLU A 589 -10.38 31.84 -16.85
C GLU A 589 -11.58 31.87 -15.88
N SER A 590 -12.32 32.98 -15.83
CA SER A 590 -13.54 33.13 -15.04
C SER A 590 -14.59 32.02 -15.27
N LYS A 591 -14.74 31.55 -16.51
CA LYS A 591 -15.65 30.44 -16.85
C LYS A 591 -15.23 29.10 -16.19
N HIS A 592 -13.92 28.86 -16.10
CA HIS A 592 -13.37 27.70 -15.39
C HIS A 592 -13.53 27.88 -13.87
N LEU A 593 -13.28 29.09 -13.35
CA LEU A 593 -13.43 29.40 -11.93
C LEU A 593 -14.87 29.22 -11.42
N SER A 594 -15.89 29.57 -12.21
CA SER A 594 -17.30 29.30 -11.86
C SER A 594 -17.58 27.80 -11.72
N LYS A 595 -17.06 26.95 -12.63
CA LYS A 595 -17.20 25.48 -12.55
C LYS A 595 -16.43 24.90 -11.36
N ILE A 596 -15.23 25.41 -11.08
CA ILE A 596 -14.44 25.07 -9.88
C ILE A 596 -15.22 25.43 -8.61
N THR A 597 -15.87 26.61 -8.58
CA THR A 597 -16.69 27.05 -7.44
C THR A 597 -17.89 26.14 -7.19
N ARG A 598 -18.65 25.78 -8.24
CA ARG A 598 -19.75 24.78 -8.17
C ARG A 598 -19.23 23.44 -7.62
N SER A 599 -18.14 22.93 -8.18
CA SER A 599 -17.56 21.62 -7.81
C SER A 599 -17.02 21.57 -6.39
N LEU A 600 -16.30 22.62 -5.94
CA LEU A 600 -15.79 22.72 -4.57
C LEU A 600 -16.93 22.75 -3.55
N ARG A 601 -17.95 23.60 -3.77
CA ARG A 601 -19.08 23.71 -2.84
C ARG A 601 -19.87 22.40 -2.76
N LEU A 602 -20.08 21.70 -3.88
CA LEU A 602 -20.71 20.37 -3.90
C LEU A 602 -19.92 19.33 -3.10
N LEU A 603 -18.60 19.23 -3.32
CA LEU A 603 -17.75 18.27 -2.60
C LEU A 603 -17.65 18.60 -1.10
N LEU A 604 -17.49 19.87 -0.72
CA LEU A 604 -17.45 20.29 0.69
C LEU A 604 -18.78 19.99 1.41
N THR A 605 -19.92 20.36 0.81
CA THR A 605 -21.25 20.05 1.38
C THR A 605 -21.49 18.55 1.48
N ALA A 606 -21.05 17.75 0.50
CA ALA A 606 -21.17 16.29 0.56
C ALA A 606 -20.33 15.68 1.70
N ILE A 607 -19.09 16.14 1.91
CA ILE A 607 -18.24 15.72 3.04
C ILE A 607 -18.90 16.12 4.37
N TYR A 608 -19.42 17.34 4.48
CA TYR A 608 -20.06 17.86 5.68
C TYR A 608 -21.33 17.09 6.07
N LYS A 609 -22.32 16.98 5.16
CA LYS A 609 -23.56 16.20 5.40
C LYS A 609 -23.25 14.76 5.81
N ALA A 610 -22.33 14.10 5.10
CA ALA A 610 -22.00 12.71 5.35
C ALA A 610 -21.28 12.50 6.71
N ARG A 611 -20.62 13.52 7.27
CA ARG A 611 -20.07 13.51 8.65
C ARG A 611 -21.13 13.75 9.72
N LEU A 612 -22.22 14.45 9.42
CA LEU A 612 -23.40 14.57 10.29
C LEU A 612 -24.29 13.31 10.29
N GLY A 613 -23.93 12.28 9.53
CA GLY A 613 -24.74 11.08 9.33
C GLY A 613 -25.88 11.25 8.31
N ASP A 614 -26.03 12.44 7.71
CA ASP A 614 -26.95 12.64 6.59
C ASP A 614 -26.36 12.02 5.32
N THR A 615 -26.78 10.78 5.09
CA THR A 615 -26.42 9.99 3.91
C THR A 615 -27.50 9.98 2.83
N LYS A 616 -28.65 10.63 3.06
CA LYS A 616 -29.83 10.55 2.18
C LYS A 616 -29.67 11.41 0.93
N ASP A 617 -29.02 12.57 1.08
CA ASP A 617 -28.78 13.52 -0.01
C ASP A 617 -27.46 13.28 -0.79
N ILE A 618 -26.81 12.12 -0.63
CA ILE A 618 -25.55 11.81 -1.35
C ILE A 618 -25.86 11.33 -2.79
N VAL A 619 -26.56 12.19 -3.54
CA VAL A 619 -26.88 12.04 -4.97
C VAL A 619 -25.59 11.78 -5.77
N PRO A 620 -25.61 10.90 -6.81
CA PRO A 620 -24.50 10.80 -7.74
C PRO A 620 -24.23 12.17 -8.38
N ILE A 621 -23.04 12.73 -8.17
CA ILE A 621 -22.67 14.03 -8.76
C ILE A 621 -22.38 13.82 -10.25
N VAL A 622 -23.44 13.86 -11.05
CA VAL A 622 -23.36 13.92 -12.51
C VAL A 622 -22.80 15.29 -12.90
N VAL A 623 -21.80 15.29 -13.79
CA VAL A 623 -21.33 16.50 -14.46
C VAL A 623 -22.12 16.60 -15.74
N ASP A 624 -22.76 17.75 -16.00
CA ASP A 624 -23.61 17.95 -17.17
C ASP A 624 -22.82 17.76 -18.48
N ASP A 625 -23.17 16.75 -19.30
CA ASP A 625 -22.49 16.47 -20.58
C ASP A 625 -22.61 17.63 -21.58
N ASP A 626 -23.66 18.45 -21.47
CA ASP A 626 -23.81 19.65 -22.31
C ASP A 626 -22.74 20.72 -22.05
N ASP A 627 -22.05 20.66 -20.90
CA ASP A 627 -21.06 21.65 -20.48
C ASP A 627 -19.65 21.39 -21.10
N MET A 628 -19.57 20.45 -22.04
CA MET A 628 -18.38 20.01 -22.79
C MET A 628 -18.09 20.91 -24.01
N PRO A 629 -16.88 21.52 -24.12
CA PRO A 629 -16.51 22.34 -25.27
C PRO A 629 -16.48 21.59 -26.61
N LYS A 630 -16.70 22.30 -27.73
CA LYS A 630 -16.79 21.73 -29.10
C LYS A 630 -15.54 20.99 -29.64
N ILE A 631 -14.44 20.93 -28.90
CA ILE A 631 -13.26 20.11 -29.24
C ILE A 631 -13.31 18.72 -28.57
N TYR A 632 -14.36 18.45 -27.80
CA TYR A 632 -14.62 17.20 -27.09
C TYR A 632 -16.02 16.60 -27.38
N ARG A 633 -16.83 17.26 -28.21
CA ARG A 633 -18.04 16.68 -28.83
C ARG A 633 -17.68 16.30 -30.27
#